data_AF-A0A855F073-F1
#
_entry.id   AF-A0A855F073-F1
#
_cell.length_a   1.000
_cell.length_b   1.000
_cell.length_c   1.000
_cell.angle_alpha   90.00
_cell.angle_beta   90.00
_cell.angle_gamma   90.00
#
_symmetry.space_group_name_H-M   'P 1'
#
loop_
_entity.id
_entity.type
_entity.pdbx_description
1 polymer ?
#
loop_
_entity_poly.entity_id
_entity_poly.type
_entity_poly.pdbx_seq_one_letter_code
_entity_poly.pdbx_strand_id
1 'polypeptide(L)'
;VSNMIYQGDIADLPPLTAPMPRGGVYYADLVNSLFVSKPDSNFSKNRNYATALSFTRTTLASFISAAGNLEYAAINTPRIDRHPATRKILGMRVENSATNYALSALDQTAANYVPSGLTVS
;
A
#
# COMPACT_ATOMS: atom_id res chain seq x y z
N VAL A 1 0.84 -7.82 -8.23
CA VAL A 1 2.19 -7.43 -7.79
C VAL A 1 2.17 -7.48 -6.27
N SER A 2 2.90 -8.40 -5.65
CA SER A 2 2.71 -8.75 -4.24
C SER A 2 3.52 -7.83 -3.32
N ASN A 3 2.85 -7.25 -2.32
CA ASN A 3 3.43 -6.43 -1.24
C ASN A 3 4.21 -7.29 -0.22
N MET A 4 5.08 -8.17 -0.69
CA MET A 4 5.91 -9.00 0.19
C MET A 4 7.16 -8.24 0.61
N ILE A 5 7.54 -8.43 1.87
CA ILE A 5 8.85 -8.00 2.37
C ILE A 5 9.91 -8.73 1.54
N TYR A 6 10.98 -8.01 1.17
CA TYR A 6 12.12 -8.58 0.45
C TYR A 6 12.61 -9.85 1.16
N GLN A 7 12.65 -10.97 0.44
CA GLN A 7 12.94 -12.30 1.01
C GLN A 7 14.43 -12.69 0.90
N GLY A 8 15.30 -11.82 0.36
CA GLY A 8 16.75 -12.03 0.31
C GLY A 8 17.48 -11.44 1.50
N ASP A 9 18.82 -11.50 1.49
CA ASP A 9 19.64 -10.83 2.49
C ASP A 9 19.52 -9.31 2.36
N ILE A 10 19.14 -8.64 3.45
CA ILE A 10 19.00 -7.19 3.47
C ILE A 10 20.35 -6.50 3.18
N ALA A 11 21.47 -7.17 3.44
CA ALA A 11 22.80 -6.69 3.08
C ALA A 11 23.02 -6.58 1.56
N ASP A 12 22.27 -7.32 0.76
CA ASP A 12 22.31 -7.22 -0.71
C ASP A 12 21.54 -6.00 -1.23
N LEU A 13 20.69 -5.40 -0.40
CA LEU A 13 20.03 -4.16 -0.76
C LEU A 13 21.05 -3.01 -0.74
N PRO A 14 21.02 -2.13 -1.75
CA PRO A 14 21.88 -0.97 -1.76
C PRO A 14 21.63 -0.12 -0.49
N PRO A 15 22.70 0.41 0.15
CA PRO A 15 22.54 1.24 1.34
C PRO A 15 21.70 2.47 1.02
N LEU A 16 21.07 3.08 2.03
CA LEU A 16 20.24 4.28 1.84
C LEU A 16 21.01 5.50 1.27
N THR A 17 22.34 5.44 1.36
CA THR A 17 23.29 6.42 0.80
C THR A 17 23.75 6.08 -0.62
N ALA A 18 23.36 4.91 -1.15
CA ALA A 18 23.74 4.50 -2.49
C ALA A 18 23.24 5.52 -3.53
N PRO A 19 24.07 5.86 -4.53
CA PRO A 19 23.60 6.65 -5.64
C PRO A 19 22.47 5.91 -6.37
N MET A 20 21.54 6.66 -6.96
CA MET A 20 20.50 6.03 -7.79
C MET A 20 21.16 5.21 -8.92
N PRO A 21 20.58 4.06 -9.30
CA PRO A 21 21.06 3.27 -10.42
C PRO A 21 21.25 4.13 -11.68
N ARG A 22 22.23 3.79 -12.51
CA ARG A 22 22.48 4.50 -13.78
C ARG A 22 21.22 4.44 -14.65
N GLY A 23 20.68 5.61 -15.02
CA GLY A 23 19.43 5.73 -15.78
C GLY A 23 18.15 5.66 -14.93
N GLY A 24 18.26 5.45 -13.62
CA GLY A 24 17.13 5.58 -12.69
C GLY A 24 16.66 7.03 -12.63
N VAL A 25 15.36 7.23 -12.79
CA VAL A 25 14.72 8.57 -12.72
C VAL A 25 13.94 8.73 -11.41
N TYR A 26 13.44 7.63 -10.83
CA TYR A 26 12.64 7.63 -9.62
C TYR A 26 12.99 6.46 -8.70
N TYR A 27 12.99 6.71 -7.41
CA TYR A 27 13.08 5.73 -6.33
C TYR A 27 11.99 6.05 -5.30
N ALA A 28 11.22 5.04 -4.91
CA ALA A 28 10.15 5.17 -3.94
C ALA A 28 10.25 4.07 -2.89
N ASP A 29 10.59 4.45 -1.66
CA ASP A 29 10.53 3.62 -0.48
C ASP A 29 9.25 3.95 0.30
N LEU A 30 8.27 3.05 0.16
CA LEU A 30 6.95 3.17 0.79
C LEU A 30 6.97 2.78 2.28
N VAL A 31 8.02 2.10 2.74
CA VAL A 31 8.15 1.65 4.12
C VAL A 31 8.71 2.78 4.97
N ASN A 32 9.79 3.42 4.51
CA ASN A 32 10.45 4.50 5.23
C ASN A 32 10.03 5.90 4.79
N SER A 33 9.03 6.00 3.90
CA SER A 33 8.56 7.27 3.32
C SER A 33 9.71 8.09 2.74
N LEU A 34 10.51 7.51 1.83
CA LEU A 34 11.59 8.20 1.14
C LEU A 34 11.40 8.12 -0.38
N PHE A 35 11.26 9.27 -1.00
CA PHE A 35 11.06 9.40 -2.44
C PHE A 35 12.21 10.24 -3.01
N VAL A 36 12.91 9.69 -4.00
CA VAL A 36 14.01 10.38 -4.69
C VAL A 36 13.68 10.44 -6.17
N SER A 37 13.79 11.61 -6.79
CA SER A 37 13.56 11.78 -8.22
C SER A 37 14.68 12.58 -8.87
N LYS A 38 14.92 12.33 -10.16
CA LYS A 38 15.86 13.07 -11.00
C LYS A 38 15.27 13.33 -12.39
N PRO A 39 14.17 14.10 -12.51
CA PRO A 39 13.60 14.43 -13.81
C PRO A 39 14.54 15.34 -14.63
N ASP A 40 15.16 16.34 -14.00
CA ASP A 40 15.91 17.40 -14.69
C ASP A 40 17.33 17.59 -14.13
N SER A 41 18.19 16.57 -14.29
CA SER A 41 19.60 16.51 -13.84
C SER A 41 19.88 16.70 -12.35
N ASN A 42 18.94 17.22 -11.57
CA ASN A 42 19.01 17.45 -10.13
C ASN A 42 18.25 16.37 -9.37
N PHE A 43 18.80 15.94 -8.23
CA PHE A 43 18.12 15.03 -7.32
C PHE A 43 17.19 15.81 -6.39
N SER A 44 15.91 15.45 -6.39
CA SER A 44 14.94 15.90 -5.38
C SER A 44 14.68 14.76 -4.41
N LYS A 45 14.67 15.06 -3.11
CA LYS A 45 14.32 14.11 -2.04
C LYS A 45 13.08 14.64 -1.32
N ASN A 46 12.13 13.75 -1.10
CA ASN A 46 10.88 14.08 -0.44
C ASN A 46 10.47 12.95 0.51
N ARG A 47 9.89 13.30 1.66
CA ARG A 47 9.31 12.32 2.59
C ARG A 47 7.78 12.31 2.59
N ASN A 48 7.18 13.31 1.98
CA ASN A 48 5.74 13.40 1.83
C ASN A 48 5.33 12.78 0.49
N TYR A 49 4.65 11.63 0.56
CA TYR A 49 4.17 10.93 -0.62
C TYR A 49 3.19 11.78 -1.45
N ALA A 50 2.43 12.68 -0.83
CA ALA A 50 1.38 13.45 -1.50
C ALA A 50 1.94 14.50 -2.47
N THR A 51 3.19 14.92 -2.27
CA THR A 51 3.90 15.84 -3.16
C THR A 51 4.94 15.13 -4.02
N ALA A 52 5.32 13.90 -3.67
CA ALA A 52 6.28 13.11 -4.43
C ALA A 52 5.65 12.27 -5.56
N LEU A 53 4.37 11.92 -5.42
CA LEU A 53 3.67 11.01 -6.32
C LEU A 53 2.30 11.60 -6.70
N SER A 54 1.91 11.48 -7.96
CA SER A 54 0.58 11.86 -8.44
C SER A 54 -0.33 10.64 -8.44
N PHE A 55 -1.53 10.78 -7.88
CA PHE A 55 -2.52 9.72 -7.80
C PHE A 55 -3.82 10.14 -8.44
N THR A 56 -4.33 9.31 -9.34
CA THR A 56 -5.62 9.52 -9.96
C THR A 56 -6.55 8.37 -9.57
N ARG A 57 -7.61 8.69 -8.82
CA ARG A 57 -8.70 7.77 -8.51
C ARG A 57 -9.99 8.57 -8.43
N THR A 58 -10.99 8.19 -9.22
CA THR A 58 -12.25 8.92 -9.39
C THR A 58 -13.28 8.71 -8.28
N THR A 59 -13.03 7.76 -7.37
CA THR A 59 -13.97 7.40 -6.29
C THR A 59 -13.32 7.41 -4.91
N LEU A 60 -14.14 7.46 -3.87
CA LEU A 60 -13.73 7.11 -2.51
C LEU A 60 -13.31 5.64 -2.45
N ALA A 61 -12.37 5.32 -1.57
CA ALA A 61 -11.95 3.94 -1.40
C ALA A 61 -11.45 3.68 0.03
N SER A 62 -11.71 2.48 0.55
CA SER A 62 -11.38 2.11 1.92
C SER A 62 -9.96 1.57 2.08
N PHE A 63 -9.39 1.69 3.27
CA PHE A 63 -8.09 1.12 3.66
C PHE A 63 -8.01 0.95 5.18
N ILE A 64 -7.02 0.18 5.65
CA ILE A 64 -6.74 0.06 7.08
C ILE A 64 -5.74 1.15 7.51
N SER A 65 -6.17 1.97 8.46
CA SER A 65 -5.37 3.10 8.95
C SER A 65 -4.27 2.70 9.91
N ALA A 66 -3.45 3.68 10.35
CA ALA A 66 -2.40 3.46 11.35
C ALA A 66 -2.95 2.93 12.69
N ALA A 67 -4.20 3.23 13.00
CA ALA A 67 -4.89 2.71 14.18
C ALA A 67 -5.39 1.26 14.01
N GLY A 68 -5.36 0.70 12.80
CA GLY A 68 -5.94 -0.62 12.49
C GLY A 68 -7.42 -0.57 12.11
N ASN A 69 -8.00 0.63 11.97
CA ASN A 69 -9.42 0.82 11.64
C ASN A 69 -9.64 0.92 10.13
N LEU A 70 -10.85 0.53 9.67
CA LEU A 70 -11.27 0.78 8.30
C LEU A 70 -11.64 2.25 8.11
N GLU A 71 -10.92 2.94 7.23
CA GLU A 71 -11.12 4.36 6.91
C GLU A 71 -11.27 4.56 5.40
N TYR A 72 -11.73 5.74 4.98
CA TYR A 72 -11.91 6.10 3.58
C TYR A 72 -10.95 7.21 3.17
N ALA A 73 -10.23 6.98 2.07
CA ALA A 73 -9.43 8.00 1.43
C ALA A 73 -10.25 8.76 0.39
N ALA A 74 -10.09 10.08 0.37
CA ALA A 74 -10.68 10.96 -0.63
C ALA A 74 -10.22 10.61 -2.07
N ILE A 75 -10.99 11.07 -3.05
CA ILE A 75 -10.63 11.03 -4.49
C ILE A 75 -9.21 11.57 -4.66
N ASN A 76 -8.41 10.93 -5.51
CA ASN A 76 -7.00 11.27 -5.77
C ASN A 76 -6.04 11.20 -4.56
N THR A 77 -6.47 10.62 -3.43
CA THR A 77 -5.58 10.40 -2.27
C THR A 77 -5.06 8.96 -2.25
N PRO A 78 -3.75 8.73 -2.11
CA PRO A 78 -3.19 7.39 -1.99
C PRO A 78 -3.57 6.72 -0.67
N ARG A 79 -3.54 5.39 -0.67
CA ARG A 79 -3.84 4.55 0.49
C ARG A 79 -2.62 3.73 0.85
N ILE A 80 -2.01 3.99 2.01
CA ILE A 80 -0.99 3.11 2.59
C ILE A 80 -1.71 2.14 3.51
N ASP A 81 -1.84 0.91 3.04
CA ASP A 81 -2.60 -0.12 3.74
C ASP A 81 -1.75 -0.77 4.84
N ARG A 82 -2.42 -1.25 5.88
CA ARG A 82 -1.80 -1.88 7.04
C ARG A 82 -2.52 -3.16 7.39
N HIS A 83 -1.81 -4.07 8.04
CA HIS A 83 -2.44 -5.25 8.60
C HIS A 83 -3.35 -4.83 9.76
N PRO A 84 -4.63 -5.22 9.80
CA PRO A 84 -5.60 -4.72 10.81
C PRO A 84 -5.21 -5.09 12.25
N ALA A 85 -4.72 -6.32 12.49
CA ALA A 85 -4.27 -6.73 13.82
C ALA A 85 -2.84 -6.25 14.17
N THR A 86 -1.87 -6.48 13.29
CA THR A 86 -0.44 -6.22 13.60
C THR A 86 0.00 -4.79 13.31
N ARG A 87 -0.82 -3.98 12.63
CA ARG A 87 -0.56 -2.59 12.21
C ARG A 87 0.67 -2.41 11.31
N LYS A 88 1.29 -3.51 10.87
CA LYS A 88 2.43 -3.49 9.96
C LYS A 88 2.02 -2.86 8.62
N ILE A 89 2.86 -1.98 8.10
CA ILE A 89 2.68 -1.37 6.77
C ILE A 89 2.78 -2.49 5.74
N LEU A 90 1.70 -2.69 4.99
CA LEU A 90 1.70 -3.60 3.85
C LEU A 90 2.18 -2.88 2.59
N GLY A 91 2.05 -1.56 2.53
CA GLY A 91 2.52 -0.74 1.42
C GLY A 91 1.38 -0.01 0.75
N MET A 92 1.65 0.53 -0.43
CA MET A 92 0.66 1.29 -1.18
C MET A 92 -0.34 0.36 -1.85
N ARG A 93 -1.62 0.65 -1.65
CA ARG A 93 -2.70 -0.09 -2.31
C ARG A 93 -3.06 0.58 -3.63
N VAL A 94 -2.66 -0.07 -4.72
CA VAL A 94 -3.04 0.28 -6.08
C VAL A 94 -4.05 -0.76 -6.54
N GLU A 95 -5.28 -0.32 -6.84
CA GLU A 95 -6.33 -1.18 -7.36
C GLU A 95 -6.63 -0.74 -8.79
N ASN A 96 -6.83 -1.69 -9.68
CA ASN A 96 -7.46 -1.39 -10.96
C ASN A 96 -8.89 -0.92 -10.71
N SER A 97 -9.47 -0.13 -11.63
CA SER A 97 -10.88 0.20 -11.56
C SER A 97 -11.68 -1.11 -11.53
N ALA A 98 -12.29 -1.37 -10.38
CA ALA A 98 -13.08 -2.55 -10.13
C ALA A 98 -14.34 -2.10 -9.41
N THR A 99 -15.50 -2.41 -9.98
CA THR A 99 -16.77 -2.24 -9.28
C THR A 99 -16.82 -3.33 -8.23
N ASN A 100 -16.53 -3.00 -6.97
CA ASN A 100 -16.63 -3.96 -5.86
C ASN A 100 -18.11 -4.20 -5.55
N TYR A 101 -18.79 -4.97 -6.39
CA TYR A 101 -20.18 -5.35 -6.22
C TYR A 101 -20.24 -6.67 -5.44
N ALA A 102 -20.32 -6.58 -4.12
CA ALA A 102 -20.61 -7.74 -3.28
C ALA A 102 -22.13 -7.83 -3.04
N LEU A 103 -22.82 -8.67 -3.81
CA LEU A 103 -24.27 -8.92 -3.69
C LEU A 103 -24.72 -9.52 -2.33
N SER A 104 -23.79 -9.82 -1.42
CA SER A 104 -24.07 -10.62 -0.24
C SER A 104 -23.23 -10.23 0.99
N ALA A 105 -23.13 -8.93 1.28
CA ALA A 105 -22.76 -8.51 2.63
C ALA A 105 -23.98 -8.74 3.55
N LEU A 106 -24.24 -9.99 3.89
CA LEU A 106 -25.26 -10.34 4.89
C LEU A 106 -24.73 -9.97 6.28
N ASP A 107 -25.57 -9.30 7.06
CA ASP A 107 -25.35 -9.04 8.47
C ASP A 107 -25.28 -10.39 9.22
N GLN A 108 -24.08 -10.75 9.69
CA GLN A 108 -23.83 -11.99 10.42
C GLN A 108 -24.05 -11.86 11.93
N THR A 109 -24.50 -10.70 12.44
CA THR A 109 -24.75 -10.53 13.87
C THR A 109 -26.03 -11.21 14.36
N ALA A 110 -26.91 -11.65 13.44
CA ALA A 110 -28.18 -12.29 13.75
C ALA A 110 -28.19 -13.83 13.61
N ALA A 111 -27.10 -14.46 13.14
CA ALA A 111 -27.08 -15.90 12.89
C ALA A 111 -26.09 -16.61 13.83
N ASN A 112 -26.59 -17.58 14.60
CA ASN A 112 -25.78 -18.52 15.37
C ASN A 112 -24.80 -19.26 14.42
N TYR A 113 -23.59 -18.72 14.28
CA TYR A 113 -22.52 -19.34 13.51
C TYR A 113 -22.01 -20.58 14.27
N VAL A 114 -22.39 -21.76 13.80
CA VAL A 114 -21.78 -23.04 14.22
C VAL A 114 -20.71 -23.39 13.17
N PRO A 115 -19.41 -23.37 13.52
CA PRO A 115 -18.37 -23.75 12.58
C PRO A 115 -18.47 -25.25 12.30
N SER A 116 -18.91 -25.63 11.10
CA SER A 116 -18.67 -26.97 10.56
C SER A 116 -17.41 -26.90 9.71
N GLY A 117 -16.42 -27.73 10.04
CA GLY A 117 -15.07 -27.67 9.49
C GLY A 117 -15.04 -27.68 7.97
N LEU A 118 -14.51 -26.60 7.39
CA LEU A 118 -14.15 -26.57 5.98
C LEU A 118 -12.88 -27.40 5.78
N THR A 119 -12.98 -28.47 5.00
CA THR A 119 -11.80 -29.16 4.45
C THR A 119 -11.65 -28.69 3.01
N VAL A 120 -10.50 -28.10 2.68
CA VAL A 120 -10.17 -27.70 1.31
C VAL A 120 -9.47 -28.88 0.65
N SER A 121 -10.09 -29.42 -0.41
CA SER A 121 -9.44 -30.37 -1.32
C SER A 121 -8.48 -29.66 -2.27
#